data_AF-A0A6I0E507-F1
#
_entry.id   AF-A0A6I0E507-F1
#
_cell.length_a   1.000
_cell.length_b   1.000
_cell.length_c   1.000
_cell.angle_alpha   90.00
_cell.angle_beta   90.00
_cell.angle_gamma   90.00
#
_symmetry.space_group_name_H-M   'P 1'
#
loop_
_entity.id
_entity.type
_entity.pdbx_description
1 polymer ?
#
loop_
_entity_poly.entity_id
_entity_poly.type
_entity_poly.pdbx_seq_one_letter_code
_entity_poly.pdbx_strand_id
1 'polypeptide(L)'
;MRRGDVSAEDKKVARNFTPNAIFVNTLTRLKRLLADKASALRIEVFSQGDATMFADLAALGADLWLEAPALDTHRALVEADILVMSKGVFSYTAGVLNEGITLYDPQKYRPLKGWIARAPDGAFDEALVASRLPTVLPPLS
;
A
#
# COMPACT_ATOMS: atom_id res chain seq x y z
N MET A 1 -1.01 1.12 -6.55
CA MET A 1 -2.18 2.04 -6.63
C MET A 1 -2.94 1.80 -7.92
N ARG A 2 -4.28 1.70 -7.86
CA ARG A 2 -5.08 1.55 -9.08
C ARG A 2 -5.35 2.91 -9.74
N ARG A 3 -4.85 3.05 -10.96
CA ARG A 3 -5.05 4.17 -11.90
C ARG A 3 -5.26 3.56 -13.30
N GLY A 4 -5.38 4.38 -14.34
CA GLY A 4 -5.71 3.94 -15.70
C GLY A 4 -7.21 4.02 -15.94
N ASP A 5 -7.94 2.94 -15.72
CA ASP A 5 -9.40 2.85 -15.91
C ASP A 5 -10.23 3.45 -14.76
N VAL A 6 -9.57 3.95 -13.71
CA VAL A 6 -10.21 4.47 -12.50
C VAL A 6 -9.83 5.93 -12.29
N SER A 7 -10.85 6.79 -12.22
CA SER A 7 -10.73 8.21 -11.92
C SER A 7 -11.77 8.64 -10.87
N ALA A 8 -11.55 9.79 -10.25
CA ALA A 8 -12.52 10.36 -9.29
C ALA A 8 -13.73 10.96 -10.01
N GLU A 9 -13.54 11.37 -11.26
CA GLU A 9 -14.49 12.09 -12.09
C GLU A 9 -15.54 11.17 -12.71
N ASP A 10 -15.20 9.91 -12.99
CA ASP A 10 -16.17 8.92 -13.49
C ASP A 10 -16.89 8.21 -12.34
N LYS A 11 -18.13 8.62 -12.10
CA LYS A 11 -19.03 8.06 -11.07
C LYS A 11 -19.17 6.54 -11.11
N LYS A 12 -18.98 5.89 -12.27
CA LYS A 12 -19.11 4.42 -12.40
C LYS A 12 -17.95 3.69 -11.72
N VAL A 13 -16.76 4.29 -11.71
CA VAL A 13 -15.51 3.69 -11.22
C VAL A 13 -14.92 4.42 -10.01
N ALA A 14 -15.41 5.61 -9.66
CA ALA A 14 -14.93 6.45 -8.57
C ALA A 14 -14.87 5.73 -7.21
N ARG A 15 -15.75 4.76 -6.95
CA ARG A 15 -15.68 3.93 -5.73
C ARG A 15 -14.38 3.14 -5.57
N ASN A 16 -13.72 2.82 -6.68
CA ASN A 16 -12.43 2.13 -6.73
C ASN A 16 -11.24 3.11 -6.70
N PHE A 17 -11.51 4.42 -6.82
CA PHE A 17 -10.49 5.45 -6.69
C PHE A 17 -10.17 5.67 -5.21
N THR A 18 -8.89 5.84 -4.93
CA THR A 18 -8.36 6.24 -3.63
C THR A 18 -7.40 7.41 -3.89
N PRO A 19 -7.72 8.63 -3.41
CA PRO A 19 -6.86 9.81 -3.56
C PRO A 19 -5.43 9.57 -3.07
N ASN A 20 -4.44 10.23 -3.68
CA ASN A 20 -3.04 10.10 -3.26
C ASN A 20 -2.84 10.51 -1.80
N ALA A 21 -3.52 11.57 -1.35
CA ALA A 21 -3.43 12.07 0.03
C ALA A 21 -3.64 10.98 1.09
N ILE A 22 -4.49 9.99 0.82
CA ILE A 22 -4.71 8.84 1.71
C ILE A 22 -3.44 7.97 1.79
N PHE A 23 -2.85 7.63 0.64
CA PHE A 23 -1.59 6.87 0.60
C PHE A 23 -0.43 7.67 1.21
N VAL A 24 -0.33 8.97 0.92
CA VAL A 24 0.67 9.87 1.51
C VAL A 24 0.58 9.86 3.03
N ASN A 25 -0.61 9.99 3.61
CA ASN A 25 -0.78 9.92 5.06
C ASN A 25 -0.42 8.54 5.62
N THR A 26 -0.86 7.45 4.98
CA THR A 26 -0.47 6.08 5.38
C THR A 26 1.05 5.89 5.38
N LEU A 27 1.72 6.27 4.28
CA LEU A 27 3.16 6.13 4.13
C LEU A 27 3.92 7.03 5.11
N THR A 28 3.47 8.26 5.34
CA THR A 28 4.08 9.17 6.34
C THR A 28 4.04 8.56 7.74
N ARG A 29 2.91 7.94 8.12
CA ARG A 29 2.77 7.26 9.41
C ARG A 29 3.67 6.02 9.50
N LEU A 30 3.71 5.20 8.44
CA LEU A 30 4.64 4.07 8.38
C LEU A 30 6.10 4.50 8.47
N LYS A 31 6.53 5.54 7.74
CA LYS A 31 7.88 6.10 7.83
C LYS A 31 8.24 6.50 9.26
N ARG A 32 7.34 7.21 9.94
CA ARG A 32 7.54 7.59 11.35
C ARG A 32 7.63 6.37 12.27
N LEU A 33 6.77 5.38 12.05
CA LEU A 33 6.72 4.16 12.86
C LEU A 33 7.99 3.30 12.69
N LEU A 34 8.60 3.34 11.50
CA LEU A 34 9.74 2.54 11.11
C LEU A 34 11.10 3.24 11.25
N ALA A 35 11.13 4.55 11.52
CA ALA A 35 12.33 5.38 11.46
C ALA A 35 13.53 4.80 12.22
N ASP A 36 13.32 4.29 13.44
CA ASP A 36 14.38 3.71 14.28
C ASP A 36 14.44 2.18 14.21
N LYS A 37 13.58 1.55 13.40
CA LYS A 37 13.35 0.10 13.39
C LYS A 37 13.81 -0.59 12.12
N ALA A 38 14.06 0.15 11.05
CA ALA A 38 14.51 -0.37 9.77
C ALA A 38 15.76 0.39 9.30
N SER A 39 16.84 -0.35 9.06
CA SER A 39 18.10 0.20 8.53
C SER A 39 17.95 0.72 7.09
N ALA A 40 16.97 0.20 6.34
CA ALA A 40 16.58 0.68 5.02
C ALA A 40 15.09 0.47 4.79
N LEU A 41 14.32 1.57 4.69
CA LEU A 41 12.93 1.54 4.27
C LEU A 41 12.85 1.78 2.76
N ARG A 42 12.39 0.77 2.01
CA ARG A 42 12.07 0.90 0.59
C ARG A 42 10.56 1.06 0.41
N ILE A 43 10.15 2.06 -0.36
CA ILE A 43 8.74 2.30 -0.68
C ILE A 43 8.60 2.15 -2.19
N GLU A 44 7.83 1.16 -2.64
CA GLU A 44 7.58 0.92 -4.07
C GLU A 44 6.10 1.17 -4.40
N VAL A 45 5.86 2.04 -5.38
CA VAL A 45 4.52 2.37 -5.85
C VAL A 45 4.34 1.83 -7.26
N PHE A 46 3.55 0.76 -7.37
CA PHE A 46 3.16 0.19 -8.66
C PHE A 46 1.86 0.82 -9.16
N SER A 47 1.84 1.38 -10.37
CA SER A 47 0.63 1.99 -10.93
C SER A 47 0.65 2.10 -12.46
N GLN A 48 -0.40 2.73 -12.99
CA GLN A 48 -0.52 3.13 -14.39
C GLN A 48 -0.62 4.65 -14.50
N GLY A 49 -0.21 5.18 -15.65
CA GLY A 49 -0.23 6.60 -15.98
C GLY A 49 1.09 7.33 -15.74
N ASP A 50 1.04 8.66 -15.63
CA ASP A 50 2.19 9.57 -15.63
C ASP A 50 2.78 9.83 -14.22
N ALA A 51 4.11 10.00 -14.18
CA ALA A 51 4.87 10.23 -12.95
C ALA A 51 4.45 11.51 -12.19
N THR A 52 4.03 12.57 -12.88
CA THR A 52 3.61 13.82 -12.21
C THR A 52 2.38 13.62 -11.33
N MET A 53 1.55 12.62 -11.63
CA MET A 53 0.40 12.26 -10.80
C MET A 53 0.79 11.72 -9.44
N PHE A 54 2.05 11.31 -9.23
CA PHE A 54 2.54 10.68 -8.01
C PHE A 54 3.70 11.47 -7.39
N ALA A 55 3.84 12.76 -7.74
CA ALA A 55 4.94 13.60 -7.25
C ALA A 55 4.98 13.69 -5.71
N ASP A 56 3.83 13.63 -5.05
CA ASP A 56 3.70 13.62 -3.59
C ASP A 56 4.25 12.32 -2.95
N LEU A 57 4.06 11.18 -3.62
CA LEU A 57 4.63 9.89 -3.20
C LEU A 57 6.12 9.83 -3.49
N ALA A 58 6.57 10.33 -4.65
CA ALA A 58 7.98 10.43 -4.98
C ALA A 58 8.72 11.34 -3.97
N ALA A 59 8.10 12.45 -3.53
CA ALA A 59 8.64 13.32 -2.48
C ALA A 59 8.78 12.61 -1.12
N LEU A 60 8.04 11.53 -0.87
CA LEU A 60 8.23 10.66 0.29
C LEU A 60 9.37 9.64 0.11
N GLY A 61 10.08 9.66 -1.02
CA GLY A 61 11.14 8.70 -1.36
C GLY A 61 10.61 7.38 -1.90
N ALA A 62 9.44 7.39 -2.54
CA ALA A 62 8.92 6.20 -3.22
C ALA A 62 9.50 6.02 -4.61
N ASP A 63 9.91 4.80 -4.92
CA ASP A 63 10.25 4.36 -6.27
C ASP A 63 8.96 4.09 -7.06
N LEU A 64 8.81 4.75 -8.21
CA LEU A 64 7.62 4.65 -9.05
C LEU A 64 7.82 3.57 -10.13
N TRP A 65 7.01 2.52 -10.07
CA TRP A 65 6.96 1.44 -11.04
C TRP A 65 5.69 1.58 -11.88
N LEU A 66 5.77 2.39 -12.93
CA LEU A 66 4.65 2.73 -13.82
C LEU A 66 4.63 1.82 -15.04
N GLU A 67 3.43 1.34 -15.41
CA GLU A 67 3.23 0.40 -16.53
C GLU A 67 4.09 -0.88 -16.44
N ALA A 68 4.44 -1.29 -15.21
CA ALA A 68 5.18 -2.52 -14.97
C ALA A 68 4.35 -3.76 -15.36
N PRO A 69 4.98 -4.87 -15.80
CA PRO A 69 4.26 -6.10 -16.11
C PRO A 69 3.41 -6.57 -14.92
N ALA A 70 2.18 -7.02 -15.22
CA ALA A 70 1.22 -7.37 -14.17
C ALA A 70 1.71 -8.51 -13.28
N LEU A 71 2.44 -9.50 -13.83
CA LEU A 71 2.97 -10.61 -13.04
C LEU A 71 4.08 -10.15 -12.09
N ASP A 72 5.00 -9.31 -12.56
CA ASP A 72 6.08 -8.76 -11.73
C ASP A 72 5.52 -7.85 -10.63
N THR A 73 4.53 -7.02 -10.98
CA THR A 73 3.80 -6.20 -10.01
C THR A 73 3.13 -7.08 -8.95
N HIS A 74 2.41 -8.12 -9.36
CA HIS A 74 1.72 -9.00 -8.42
C HIS A 74 2.69 -9.69 -7.48
N ARG A 75 3.80 -10.23 -8.01
CA ARG A 75 4.88 -10.83 -7.21
C ARG A 75 5.42 -9.84 -6.18
N ALA A 76 5.76 -8.61 -6.59
CA ALA A 76 6.25 -7.59 -5.66
C ALA A 76 5.25 -7.25 -4.54
N LEU A 77 3.95 -7.22 -4.86
CA LEU A 77 2.91 -7.02 -3.84
C LEU A 77 2.77 -8.22 -2.87
N VAL A 78 2.95 -9.44 -3.37
CA VAL A 78 2.94 -10.66 -2.55
C VAL A 78 4.15 -10.72 -1.61
N GLU A 79 5.33 -10.30 -2.09
CA GLU A 79 6.60 -10.39 -1.37
C GLU A 79 6.85 -9.22 -0.40
N ALA A 80 6.00 -8.19 -0.39
CA ALA A 80 6.19 -7.01 0.46
C ALA A 80 6.08 -7.34 1.97
N ASP A 81 7.01 -6.84 2.79
CA ASP A 81 6.92 -6.95 4.26
C ASP A 81 5.67 -6.27 4.81
N ILE A 82 5.30 -5.14 4.20
CA ILE A 82 4.07 -4.38 4.47
C ILE A 82 3.38 -4.07 3.15
N LEU A 83 2.28 -4.76 2.86
CA LEU A 83 1.44 -4.51 1.71
C LEU A 83 0.42 -3.40 1.99
N VAL A 84 0.62 -2.24 1.38
CA VAL A 84 -0.33 -1.11 1.39
C VAL A 84 -1.26 -1.22 0.18
N MET A 85 -2.36 -1.97 0.31
CA MET A 85 -3.18 -2.32 -0.85
C MET A 85 -3.99 -1.15 -1.43
N SER A 86 -4.48 -1.34 -2.65
CA SER A 86 -5.55 -0.51 -3.23
C SER A 86 -6.81 -1.33 -3.49
N LYS A 87 -7.96 -0.67 -3.66
CA LYS A 87 -9.22 -1.34 -4.01
C LYS A 87 -9.10 -2.09 -5.34
N GLY A 88 -9.67 -3.29 -5.40
CA GLY A 88 -9.68 -4.17 -6.57
C GLY A 88 -9.22 -5.58 -6.25
N VAL A 89 -9.63 -6.53 -7.11
CA VAL A 89 -9.30 -7.95 -6.95
C VAL A 89 -7.79 -8.21 -7.06
N PHE A 90 -7.08 -7.47 -7.92
CA PHE A 90 -5.65 -7.66 -8.14
C PHE A 90 -4.84 -7.48 -6.84
N SER A 91 -4.98 -6.33 -6.16
CA SER A 91 -4.31 -6.09 -4.88
C SER A 91 -4.84 -6.99 -3.76
N TYR A 92 -6.14 -7.36 -3.80
CA TYR A 92 -6.73 -8.27 -2.83
C TYR A 92 -6.08 -9.67 -2.92
N THR A 93 -5.93 -10.22 -4.13
CA THR A 93 -5.28 -11.53 -4.33
C THR A 93 -3.82 -11.54 -3.92
N ALA A 94 -3.09 -10.43 -4.12
CA ALA A 94 -1.75 -10.30 -3.58
C ALA A 94 -1.76 -10.37 -2.05
N GLY A 95 -2.68 -9.67 -1.39
CA GLY A 95 -2.83 -9.74 0.06
C GLY A 95 -3.22 -11.12 0.60
N VAL A 96 -3.91 -11.95 -0.19
CA VAL A 96 -4.25 -13.34 0.20
C VAL A 96 -2.98 -14.19 0.31
N LEU A 97 -1.99 -13.94 -0.55
CA LEU A 97 -0.73 -14.68 -0.60
C LEU A 97 0.39 -14.01 0.20
N ASN A 98 0.23 -12.74 0.56
CA ASN A 98 1.20 -11.98 1.33
C ASN A 98 1.31 -12.52 2.77
N GLU A 99 2.51 -12.93 3.16
CA GLU A 99 2.80 -13.41 4.53
C GLU A 99 3.17 -12.27 5.49
N GLY A 100 3.32 -11.05 4.97
CA GLY A 100 3.64 -9.85 5.73
C GLY A 100 2.42 -9.16 6.38
N ILE A 101 2.58 -7.87 6.65
CA ILE A 101 1.50 -7.03 7.20
C ILE A 101 0.70 -6.42 6.05
N THR A 102 -0.56 -6.84 5.91
CA THR A 102 -1.47 -6.23 4.93
C THR A 102 -2.29 -5.09 5.55
N LEU A 103 -2.09 -3.86 5.03
CA LEU A 103 -2.94 -2.70 5.29
C LEU A 103 -4.08 -2.61 4.27
N TYR A 104 -5.24 -3.08 4.68
CA TYR A 104 -6.43 -3.27 3.85
C TYR A 104 -7.16 -1.96 3.53
N ASP A 105 -7.52 -1.76 2.25
CA ASP A 105 -8.40 -0.68 1.79
C ASP A 105 -9.86 -1.17 1.76
N PRO A 106 -10.76 -0.62 2.59
CA PRO A 106 -12.17 -1.00 2.60
C PRO A 106 -12.83 -0.99 1.22
N GLN A 107 -13.33 -2.16 0.83
CA GLN A 107 -13.93 -2.42 -0.47
C GLN A 107 -15.01 -3.51 -0.38
N LYS A 108 -15.50 -3.98 -1.53
CA LYS A 108 -16.59 -4.98 -1.62
C LYS A 108 -16.25 -6.35 -1.00
N TYR A 109 -14.97 -6.68 -0.85
CA TYR A 109 -14.50 -7.94 -0.27
C TYR A 109 -14.20 -7.74 1.21
N ARG A 110 -14.57 -8.68 2.08
CA ARG A 110 -14.22 -8.57 3.51
C ARG A 110 -12.71 -8.73 3.71
N PRO A 111 -12.10 -8.03 4.68
CA PRO A 111 -10.71 -8.30 5.03
C PRO A 111 -10.55 -9.73 5.57
N LEU A 112 -9.41 -10.36 5.30
CA LEU A 112 -9.07 -11.63 5.94
C LEU A 112 -8.67 -11.43 7.40
N LYS A 113 -8.74 -12.52 8.19
CA LYS A 113 -8.34 -12.50 9.60
C LYS A 113 -6.90 -11.99 9.71
N GLY A 114 -6.70 -11.00 10.56
CA GLY A 114 -5.39 -10.40 10.81
C GLY A 114 -5.10 -9.16 9.96
N TRP A 115 -5.77 -8.93 8.82
CA TRP A 115 -5.55 -7.71 8.06
C TRP A 115 -5.94 -6.46 8.85
N ILE A 116 -5.18 -5.38 8.67
CA ILE A 116 -5.37 -4.12 9.40
C ILE A 116 -6.09 -3.14 8.46
N ALA A 117 -7.32 -2.78 8.79
CA ALA A 117 -8.09 -1.86 7.95
C ALA A 117 -7.54 -0.44 8.06
N ARG A 118 -7.39 0.24 6.91
CA ARG A 118 -7.12 1.67 6.85
C ARG A 118 -8.41 2.48 6.95
N ALA A 119 -8.35 3.57 7.69
CA ALA A 119 -9.39 4.57 7.75
C ALA A 119 -9.44 5.41 6.45
N PRO A 120 -10.55 6.12 6.17
CA PRO A 120 -10.70 6.95 4.97
C PRO A 120 -9.69 8.10 4.84
N ASP A 121 -9.05 8.50 5.94
CA ASP A 121 -7.99 9.51 5.94
C ASP A 121 -6.59 8.89 5.70
N GLY A 122 -6.47 7.57 5.67
CA GLY A 122 -5.20 6.84 5.56
C GLY A 122 -4.57 6.46 6.89
N ALA A 123 -5.20 6.77 8.03
CA ALA A 123 -4.78 6.26 9.33
C ALA A 123 -5.03 4.75 9.45
N PHE A 124 -4.36 4.11 10.40
CA PHE A 124 -4.51 2.69 10.74
C PHE A 124 -4.10 2.49 12.20
N ASP A 125 -4.31 1.29 12.73
CA ASP A 125 -3.87 0.93 14.07
C ASP A 125 -2.33 0.79 14.12
N GLU A 126 -1.64 1.90 14.39
CA GLU A 126 -0.18 1.97 14.46
C GLU A 126 0.39 1.06 15.56
N ALA A 127 -0.33 0.87 16.67
CA ALA A 127 0.10 0.00 17.77
C ALA A 127 0.05 -1.48 17.35
N LEU A 128 -1.02 -1.88 16.64
CA LEU A 128 -1.12 -3.23 16.09
C LEU A 128 -0.04 -3.49 15.04
N VAL A 129 0.25 -2.54 14.14
CA VAL A 129 1.38 -2.67 13.20
C VAL A 129 2.69 -2.82 13.97
N ALA A 130 2.96 -1.94 14.95
CA ALA A 130 4.19 -1.96 15.75
C ALA A 130 4.41 -3.31 16.42
N SER A 131 3.37 -3.91 17.00
CA SER A 131 3.45 -5.22 17.67
C SER A 131 3.78 -6.38 16.73
N ARG A 132 3.57 -6.20 15.42
CA ARG A 132 3.84 -7.22 14.39
C ARG A 132 5.11 -6.98 13.60
N LEU A 133 5.73 -5.82 13.70
CA LEU A 133 7.00 -5.54 13.02
C LEU A 133 8.07 -6.62 13.27
N PRO A 134 8.24 -7.16 14.50
CA PRO A 134 9.26 -8.21 14.73
C PRO A 134 9.02 -9.52 13.98
N THR A 135 7.81 -9.76 13.44
CA THR A 135 7.51 -10.98 12.67
C THR A 135 7.87 -10.84 11.19
N VAL A 136 8.08 -9.61 10.71
CA VAL A 136 8.36 -9.31 9.30
C VAL A 136 9.71 -8.62 9.10
N LEU A 137 10.23 -7.92 10.11
CA LEU A 137 11.57 -7.34 10.12
C LEU A 137 12.42 -8.14 11.12
N PRO A 138 13.46 -8.87 10.68
CA PRO A 138 14.40 -9.47 11.63
C PRO A 138 15.08 -8.35 12.45
N PRO A 139 15.44 -8.63 13.72
CA PRO A 139 16.14 -7.64 14.55
C PRO A 139 17.43 -7.19 13.88
N LEU A 140 17.74 -5.90 13.99
CA LEU A 140 19.02 -5.34 13.57
C LEU A 140 20.14 -6.02 14.36
N SER A 141 20.95 -6.83 13.66
CA SER A 141 22.16 -7.49 14.18
C SER A 141 23.32 -6.53 14.35
#